data_AF-A0A0C3FXP4-F1
#
_entry.id   AF-A0A0C3FXP4-F1
#
_cell.length_a   1.000
_cell.length_b   1.000
_cell.length_c   1.000
_cell.angle_alpha   90.00
_cell.angle_beta   90.00
_cell.angle_gamma   90.00
#
_symmetry.space_group_name_H-M   'P 1'
#
loop_
_entity.id
_entity.type
_entity.pdbx_description
1 polymer ?
#
loop_
_entity_poly.entity_id
_entity_poly.type
_entity_poly.pdbx_seq_one_letter_code
_entity_poly.pdbx_strand_id
1 'polypeptide(L)'
;KRTAVDVRGGQNPAWDEEIRITVTKDSSEKNRTLEVSCWEKEAKTEDLLGQGKVDIRETLRTGEFDDWVKLETEGGYRGDVFLEMTFYANAPAPLN
;
A
#
# COMPACT_ATOMS: atom_id res chain seq x y z
N LYS A 1 -3.33 -5.22 -6.67
CA LYS A 1 -4.72 -4.70 -6.72
C LYS A 1 -4.65 -3.21 -7.04
N ARG A 2 -5.71 -2.56 -7.54
CA ARG A 2 -5.71 -1.15 -7.96
C ARG A 2 -6.97 -0.46 -7.43
N THR A 3 -6.87 0.82 -7.06
CA THR A 3 -8.00 1.69 -6.75
C THR A 3 -8.65 2.21 -8.03
N ALA A 4 -9.78 2.91 -7.92
CA ALA A 4 -10.31 3.73 -9.00
C ALA A 4 -9.38 4.91 -9.30
N VAL A 5 -9.55 5.48 -10.49
CA VAL A 5 -8.83 6.69 -10.88
C VAL A 5 -9.49 7.88 -10.19
N ASP A 6 -8.70 8.70 -9.50
CA ASP A 6 -9.17 9.99 -9.00
C ASP A 6 -9.18 11.02 -10.14
N VAL A 7 -10.37 11.34 -10.65
CA VAL A 7 -10.56 12.23 -11.79
C VAL A 7 -10.43 13.67 -11.33
N ARG A 8 -9.34 14.34 -11.77
CA ARG A 8 -8.95 15.71 -11.39
C ARG A 8 -8.42 15.85 -9.96
N GLY A 9 -7.80 14.79 -9.41
CA GLY A 9 -7.16 14.81 -8.09
C GLY A 9 -6.02 15.83 -7.93
N GLY A 10 -5.42 16.29 -9.03
CA GLY A 10 -4.37 17.30 -9.00
C GLY A 10 -3.14 16.81 -8.22
N GLN A 11 -2.60 17.66 -7.33
CA GLN A 11 -1.42 17.33 -6.52
C GLN A 11 -1.74 16.54 -5.24
N ASN A 12 -3.01 16.47 -4.85
CA ASN A 12 -3.45 15.80 -3.63
C ASN A 12 -4.62 14.84 -3.94
N PRO A 13 -4.37 13.78 -4.74
CA PRO A 13 -5.41 12.81 -5.06
C PRO A 13 -5.89 12.09 -3.78
N ALA A 14 -7.18 11.78 -3.74
CA ALA A 14 -7.81 11.07 -2.62
C ALA A 14 -8.66 9.91 -3.14
N TRP A 15 -8.44 8.72 -2.57
CA TRP A 15 -9.15 7.50 -2.98
C TRP A 15 -10.17 7.04 -1.94
N ASP A 16 -9.78 7.06 -0.65
CA ASP A 16 -10.58 6.52 0.45
C ASP A 16 -11.15 5.11 0.16
N GLU A 17 -10.33 4.28 -0.51
CA GLU A 17 -10.71 2.94 -0.93
C GLU A 17 -10.06 1.85 -0.07
N GLU A 18 -10.88 0.91 0.40
CA GLU A 18 -10.40 -0.28 1.11
C GLU A 18 -10.01 -1.39 0.12
N ILE A 19 -8.78 -1.90 0.25
CA ILE A 19 -8.30 -3.06 -0.51
C ILE A 19 -7.96 -4.21 0.44
N ARG A 20 -8.63 -5.35 0.26
CA ARG A 20 -8.34 -6.57 1.03
C ARG A 20 -7.29 -7.44 0.37
N ILE A 21 -6.22 -7.78 1.08
CA ILE A 21 -5.14 -8.65 0.60
C ILE A 21 -5.02 -9.86 1.53
N THR A 22 -4.92 -11.06 0.95
CA THR A 22 -4.68 -12.28 1.73
C THR A 22 -3.20 -12.42 2.04
N VAL A 23 -2.85 -12.46 3.33
CA VAL A 23 -1.47 -12.67 3.78
C VAL A 23 -1.15 -14.17 3.84
N THR A 24 -0.05 -14.57 3.22
CA THR A 24 0.42 -15.97 3.22
C THR A 24 1.22 -16.27 4.49
N LYS A 25 1.19 -17.55 4.90
CA LYS A 25 1.99 -18.06 6.03
C LYS A 25 3.50 -17.98 5.76
N ASP A 26 3.90 -18.05 4.49
CA ASP A 26 5.30 -17.91 4.10
C ASP A 26 5.83 -16.51 4.50
N SER A 27 6.95 -16.50 5.20
CA SER A 27 7.57 -15.29 5.77
C SER A 27 8.71 -14.74 4.93
N SER A 28 8.82 -15.14 3.67
CA SER A 28 9.78 -14.57 2.73
C SER A 28 9.61 -13.05 2.57
N GLU A 29 10.69 -12.33 2.24
CA GLU A 29 10.67 -10.86 2.03
C GLU A 29 9.56 -10.44 1.06
N LYS A 30 9.38 -11.21 -0.01
CA LYS A 30 8.33 -10.97 -1.01
C LYS A 30 6.92 -10.96 -0.42
N ASN A 31 6.68 -11.77 0.61
CA ASN A 31 5.38 -11.90 1.28
C ASN A 31 5.27 -11.03 2.55
N ARG A 32 6.32 -10.26 2.86
CA ARG A 32 6.39 -9.32 3.98
C ARG A 32 6.64 -7.89 3.54
N THR A 33 6.67 -7.65 2.23
CA THR A 33 6.79 -6.31 1.66
C THR A 33 5.52 -5.98 0.89
N LEU A 34 4.84 -4.91 1.29
CA LEU A 34 3.79 -4.30 0.50
C LEU A 34 4.43 -3.26 -0.43
N GLU A 35 4.27 -3.45 -1.73
CA GLU A 35 4.69 -2.47 -2.73
C GLU A 35 3.49 -1.62 -3.15
N VAL A 36 3.67 -0.31 -3.10
CA VAL A 36 2.66 0.69 -3.44
C VAL A 36 3.20 1.54 -4.57
N SER A 37 2.39 1.81 -5.58
CA SER A 37 2.79 2.61 -6.71
C SER A 37 1.63 3.48 -7.17
N CYS A 38 1.94 4.73 -7.48
CA CYS A 38 1.00 5.69 -8.04
C CYS A 38 1.25 5.81 -9.53
N TRP A 39 0.18 5.74 -10.31
CA TRP A 39 0.23 5.75 -11.77
C TRP A 39 -0.70 6.83 -12.30
N GLU A 40 -0.26 7.53 -13.33
CA GLU A 40 -1.13 8.34 -14.16
C GLU A 40 -1.90 7.44 -15.12
N LYS A 41 -3.19 7.70 -15.30
CA LYS A 41 -4.03 6.97 -16.24
C LYS A 41 -4.62 7.92 -17.26
N GLU A 42 -3.95 8.02 -18.40
CA GLU A 42 -4.50 8.65 -19.60
C GLU A 42 -5.06 7.58 -20.57
N ALA A 43 -5.76 8.03 -21.61
CA ALA A 43 -6.41 7.12 -22.56
C ALA A 43 -5.43 6.17 -23.31
N LYS A 44 -4.12 6.50 -23.32
CA LYS A 44 -3.10 5.76 -24.08
C LYS A 44 -1.85 5.40 -23.28
N THR A 45 -1.64 5.99 -22.11
CA THR A 45 -0.43 5.75 -21.29
C THR A 45 -0.82 5.43 -19.85
N GLU A 46 -0.02 4.56 -19.23
CA GLU A 46 -0.01 4.34 -17.79
C GLU A 46 1.42 4.64 -17.30
N ASP A 47 1.66 5.88 -16.89
CA ASP A 47 2.99 6.35 -16.49
C ASP A 47 3.19 6.23 -14.97
N LEU A 48 4.33 5.69 -14.54
CA LEU A 48 4.65 5.56 -13.12
C LEU A 48 5.05 6.92 -12.54
N LEU A 49 4.26 7.41 -11.58
CA LEU A 49 4.53 8.68 -10.88
C LEU A 49 5.50 8.47 -9.71
N GLY A 50 5.40 7.33 -9.03
CA GLY A 50 6.27 6.96 -7.91
C GLY A 50 5.89 5.63 -7.28
N GLN A 51 6.84 5.02 -6.58
CA GLN A 51 6.63 3.77 -5.86
C GLN A 51 7.29 3.78 -4.48
N GLY A 52 6.71 3.06 -3.55
CA GLY A 52 7.17 2.89 -2.17
C GLY A 52 7.03 1.44 -1.73
N LYS A 53 7.76 1.07 -0.69
CA LYS A 53 7.72 -0.27 -0.08
C LYS A 53 7.51 -0.14 1.42
N VAL A 54 6.64 -0.98 1.97
CA VAL A 54 6.35 -1.06 3.40
C VAL A 54 6.65 -2.48 3.87
N ASP A 55 7.53 -2.64 4.86
CA ASP A 55 7.67 -3.92 5.56
C ASP A 55 6.48 -4.08 6.51
N ILE A 56 5.65 -5.09 6.27
CA ILE A 56 4.43 -5.33 7.05
C ILE A 56 4.66 -6.21 8.27
N ARG A 57 5.88 -6.68 8.56
CA ARG A 57 6.15 -7.57 9.70
C ARG A 57 5.65 -7.02 11.02
N GLU A 58 5.92 -5.75 11.29
CA GLU A 58 5.44 -5.10 12.50
C GLU A 58 3.91 -4.99 12.48
N THR A 59 3.30 -4.61 11.37
CA THR A 59 1.84 -4.57 11.20
C THR A 59 1.18 -5.93 11.45
N LEU A 60 1.80 -7.03 11.00
CA LEU A 60 1.30 -8.38 11.25
C LEU A 60 1.40 -8.78 12.74
N ARG A 61 2.24 -8.09 13.51
CA ARG A 61 2.44 -8.30 14.96
C ARG A 61 1.56 -7.37 15.81
N THR A 62 1.46 -6.09 15.43
CA THR A 62 0.71 -5.06 16.15
C THR A 62 -0.77 -5.05 15.78
N GLY A 63 -1.10 -5.49 14.57
CA GLY A 63 -2.45 -5.47 14.00
C GLY A 63 -2.73 -4.24 13.15
N GLU A 64 -1.95 -3.16 13.27
CA GLU A 64 -2.26 -1.86 12.65
C GLU A 64 -1.01 -1.14 12.12
N PHE A 65 -1.21 -0.36 11.07
CA PHE A 65 -0.27 0.59 10.50
C PHE A 65 -1.05 1.81 10.03
N ASP A 66 -0.53 2.99 10.34
CA ASP A 66 -1.14 4.28 10.03
C ASP A 66 0.01 5.30 9.87
N ASP A 67 0.53 5.44 8.65
CA ASP A 67 1.64 6.35 8.37
C ASP A 67 1.74 6.73 6.87
N TRP A 68 2.55 7.75 6.61
CA TRP A 68 2.94 8.19 5.28
C TRP A 68 4.06 7.31 4.71
N VAL A 69 3.86 6.87 3.47
CA VAL A 69 4.83 6.09 2.70
C VAL A 69 5.43 6.96 1.61
N LYS A 70 6.75 7.12 1.66
CA LYS A 70 7.50 7.83 0.63
C LYS A 70 7.38 7.14 -0.72
N LEU A 71 7.11 7.93 -1.76
CA LEU A 71 7.10 7.51 -3.14
C LEU A 71 8.33 8.07 -3.86
N GLU A 72 9.04 7.20 -4.56
CA GLU A 72 10.27 7.55 -5.28
C GLU A 72 10.27 6.97 -6.69
N THR A 73 11.06 7.57 -7.58
CA THR A 73 11.46 6.99 -8.87
C THR A 73 12.98 7.02 -8.98
N GLU A 74 13.54 6.56 -10.10
CA GLU A 74 14.98 6.73 -10.40
C GLU A 74 15.40 8.21 -10.35
N GLY A 75 14.47 9.14 -10.57
CA GLY A 75 14.71 10.59 -10.47
C GLY A 75 14.62 11.16 -9.05
N GLY A 76 14.46 10.32 -8.03
CA GLY A 76 14.36 10.72 -6.63
C GLY A 76 12.92 10.79 -6.10
N TYR A 77 12.74 11.53 -5.01
CA TYR A 77 11.48 11.65 -4.28
C TYR A 77 10.36 12.31 -5.10
N ARG A 78 9.14 11.78 -4.97
CA ARG A 78 7.95 12.16 -5.76
C ARG A 78 6.73 12.52 -4.94
N GLY A 79 6.84 12.49 -3.62
CA GLY A 79 5.73 12.74 -2.70
C GLY A 79 5.56 11.60 -1.70
N ASP A 80 4.49 11.68 -0.93
CA ASP A 80 4.10 10.66 0.04
C ASP A 80 2.67 10.21 -0.25
N VAL A 81 2.37 8.95 0.07
CA VAL A 81 1.01 8.42 0.11
C VAL A 81 0.68 7.99 1.53
N PHE A 82 -0.45 8.44 2.05
CA PHE A 82 -0.94 8.02 3.34
C PHE A 82 -1.62 6.65 3.22
N LEU A 83 -1.32 5.73 4.13
CA LEU A 83 -1.93 4.41 4.17
C LEU A 83 -2.33 4.03 5.60
N GLU A 84 -3.57 3.58 5.72
CA GLU A 84 -4.06 2.88 6.91
C GLU A 84 -4.21 1.39 6.57
N MET A 85 -3.73 0.51 7.44
CA MET A 85 -3.83 -0.93 7.29
C MET A 85 -4.20 -1.59 8.62
N THR A 86 -5.11 -2.55 8.55
CA THR A 86 -5.45 -3.44 9.67
C THR A 86 -5.24 -4.89 9.27
N PHE A 87 -4.54 -5.64 10.10
CA PHE A 87 -4.32 -7.08 9.92
C PHE A 87 -5.25 -7.91 10.81
N TYR A 88 -6.04 -8.77 10.17
CA TYR A 88 -6.90 -9.73 10.84
C TYR A 88 -6.29 -11.13 10.74
N ALA A 89 -5.81 -11.68 11.85
CA ALA A 89 -5.30 -13.04 11.88
C ALA A 89 -6.44 -14.06 11.80
N ASN A 90 -6.35 -15.03 10.88
CA ASN A 90 -7.28 -16.16 10.78
C ASN A 90 -7.06 -17.23 11.88
N ALA A 91 -6.32 -16.91 12.95
CA ALA A 91 -6.05 -17.83 14.04
C ALA A 91 -7.25 -17.85 15.00
N PRO A 92 -7.65 -19.02 15.53
CA PRO A 92 -8.60 -19.07 16.63
C PRO A 92 -8.05 -18.26 17.81
N ALA A 93 -8.94 -17.58 18.55
CA ALA A 93 -8.57 -16.85 19.75
C ALA A 93 -7.76 -17.78 20.69
N PRO A 94 -6.67 -17.29 21.32
CA PRO A 94 -5.89 -18.12 22.23
C PRO A 94 -6.80 -18.73 23.31
N LEU A 95 -6.67 -20.03 23.53
CA LEU A 95 -7.37 -20.72 24.61
C LEU A 95 -6.79 -20.21 25.93
N ASN A 96 -7.64 -19.61 26.77
CA ASN A 96 -7.30 -19.21 28.14
C ASN A 96 -6.94 -20.41 29.01
#